data_AF-A0ABD4Q681-F1
#
_entry.id   AF-A0ABD4Q681-F1
#
_cell.length_a   1.000
_cell.length_b   1.000
_cell.length_c   1.000
_cell.angle_alpha   90.00
_cell.angle_beta   90.00
_cell.angle_gamma   90.00
#
_symmetry.space_group_name_H-M   'P 1'
#
loop_
_entity.id
_entity.type
_entity.pdbx_description
1 polymer ?
#
loop_
_entity_poly.entity_id
_entity_poly.type
_entity_poly.pdbx_seq_one_letter_code
_entity_poly.pdbx_strand_id
1 'polypeptide(L)' 'DIANIDQNISLMRKDLNNMKTRVTEYQQVAKLERDGGASPAEVQKVEAEIAKMNTKVASLQQEVDGLYNQRSAITLG' A
#
# COMPACT_ATOMS: atom_id res chain seq x y z
N ASP A 1 2.58 26.70 -1.07
CA ASP A 1 1.40 25.80 -1.11
C ASP A 1 1.58 24.59 -2.03
N ILE A 2 1.86 24.75 -3.33
CA ILE A 2 2.09 23.59 -4.24
C ILE A 2 3.30 22.74 -3.85
N ALA A 3 4.43 23.36 -3.45
CA ALA A 3 5.65 22.63 -3.08
C ALA A 3 5.44 21.64 -1.91
N ASN A 4 4.58 21.99 -0.94
CA ASN A 4 4.22 21.11 0.18
C ASN A 4 3.37 19.94 -0.30
N ILE A 5 2.45 20.16 -1.24
CA ILE A 5 1.63 19.10 -1.84
C ILE A 5 2.51 18.14 -2.65
N ASP A 6 3.45 18.67 -3.43
CA ASP A 6 4.41 17.86 -4.19
C ASP A 6 5.29 17.00 -3.26
N GLN A 7 5.73 17.56 -2.13
CA GLN A 7 6.47 16.81 -1.12
C GLN A 7 5.61 15.70 -0.49
N ASN A 8 4.36 15.99 -0.14
CA ASN A 8 3.43 15.01 0.42
C ASN A 8 3.14 13.88 -0.57
N ILE A 9 2.87 14.21 -1.85
CA ILE A 9 2.68 13.20 -2.91
C ILE A 9 3.92 12.31 -3.03
N SER A 10 5.13 12.88 -3.00
CA SER A 10 6.37 12.12 -3.08
C SER A 10 6.53 11.14 -1.91
N LEU A 11 6.30 11.60 -0.68
CA LEU A 11 6.34 10.77 0.53
C LEU A 11 5.31 9.63 0.46
N MET A 12 4.07 9.96 0.10
CA MET A 12 3.00 8.98 0.00
C MET A 12 3.25 7.95 -1.11
N ARG A 13 3.82 8.35 -2.25
CA ARG A 13 4.22 7.41 -3.32
C ARG A 13 5.32 6.47 -2.84
N LYS A 14 6.29 6.97 -2.06
CA LYS A 14 7.33 6.14 -1.45
C LYS A 14 6.71 5.12 -0.49
N ASP A 15 5.80 5.55 0.37
CA ASP A 15 5.12 4.68 1.33
C ASP A 15 4.24 3.63 0.63
N LEU A 16 3.51 4.02 -0.42
CA LEU A 16 2.72 3.13 -1.26
C LEU A 16 3.61 2.06 -1.91
N ASN A 17 4.77 2.44 -2.45
CA ASN A 17 5.72 1.48 -3.03
C ASN A 17 6.26 0.52 -1.97
N ASN A 18 6.66 1.03 -0.79
CA ASN A 18 7.12 0.19 0.32
C ASN A 18 6.05 -0.82 0.77
N MET A 19 4.79 -0.38 0.84
CA MET A 19 3.66 -1.23 1.20
C MET A 19 3.39 -2.30 0.13
N LYS A 20 3.46 -1.95 -1.16
CA LYS A 20 3.34 -2.92 -2.26
C LYS A 20 4.43 -3.98 -2.20
N THR A 21 5.68 -3.58 -1.95
CA THR A 21 6.79 -4.54 -1.77
C THR A 21 6.50 -5.49 -0.62
N ARG A 22 6.05 -4.98 0.54
CA ARG A 22 5.69 -5.82 1.69
C ARG A 22 4.55 -6.78 1.34
N VAL A 23 3.49 -6.33 0.66
CA VAL A 23 2.40 -7.22 0.22
C VAL A 23 2.95 -8.39 -0.60
N THR A 24 3.82 -8.12 -1.58
CA THR A 24 4.44 -9.14 -2.42
C THR A 24 5.29 -10.12 -1.60
N GLU A 25 6.08 -9.61 -0.65
CA GLU A 25 6.88 -10.46 0.25
C GLU A 25 6.00 -11.39 1.09
N TYR A 26 4.93 -10.87 1.68
CA TYR A 26 4.00 -11.69 2.46
C TYR A 26 3.26 -12.71 1.59
N GLN A 27 2.89 -12.37 0.36
CA GLN A 27 2.30 -13.32 -0.59
C GLN A 27 3.28 -14.45 -0.92
N GLN A 28 4.57 -14.13 -1.08
CA GLN A 28 5.61 -15.13 -1.28
C GLN A 28 5.76 -16.04 -0.07
N VAL A 29 5.74 -15.48 1.15
CA VAL A 29 5.77 -16.26 2.41
C VAL A 29 4.54 -17.16 2.51
N ALA A 30 3.32 -16.65 2.27
CA ALA A 30 2.09 -17.43 2.29
C ALA A 30 2.15 -18.62 1.30
N LYS A 31 2.76 -18.40 0.13
CA LYS A 31 2.99 -19.46 -0.85
C LYS A 31 3.97 -20.52 -0.34
N LEU A 32 5.11 -20.10 0.22
CA LEU A 32 6.10 -21.01 0.79
C LEU A 32 5.53 -21.80 1.98
N GLU A 33 4.72 -21.18 2.83
CA GLU A 33 4.04 -21.84 3.94
C GLU A 33 3.05 -22.90 3.44
N ARG A 34 2.23 -22.58 2.42
CA ARG A 34 1.33 -23.56 1.79
C ARG A 34 2.10 -24.72 1.16
N ASP A 35 3.16 -24.42 0.42
CA ASP A 35 3.95 -25.43 -0.29
C ASP A 35 4.81 -26.27 0.69
N GLY A 36 5.20 -25.69 1.83
CA GLY A 36 6.02 -26.31 2.88
C GLY A 36 5.24 -27.11 3.93
N GLY A 37 3.91 -27.21 3.81
CA GLY A 37 3.07 -27.95 4.74
C GLY A 37 2.81 -27.24 6.09
N ALA A 38 2.89 -25.91 6.11
CA ALA A 38 2.54 -25.11 7.29
C ALA A 38 1.08 -25.35 7.71
N SER A 39 0.79 -25.10 8.99
CA SER A 39 -0.56 -25.31 9.50
C SER A 39 -1.55 -24.35 8.81
N PRO A 40 -2.81 -24.77 8.57
CA PRO A 40 -3.83 -23.89 8.00
C PRO A 40 -4.03 -22.58 8.79
N ALA A 41 -3.78 -22.61 10.10
CA ALA A 41 -3.88 -21.46 10.98
C ALA A 41 -2.77 -20.42 10.75
N GLU A 42 -1.55 -20.85 10.41
CA GLU A 42 -0.45 -19.94 10.09
C GLU A 42 -0.68 -19.26 8.75
N VAL A 43 -1.05 -20.05 7.73
CA VAL A 43 -1.42 -19.52 6.41
C VAL A 43 -2.56 -18.50 6.54
N GLN A 44 -3.60 -18.80 7.34
CA GLN A 44 -4.69 -17.84 7.58
C GLN A 44 -4.23 -16.53 8.24
N LYS A 45 -3.25 -16.58 9.15
CA LYS A 45 -2.69 -15.35 9.75
C LYS A 45 -1.97 -14.51 8.69
N VAL A 46 -1.16 -15.14 7.85
CA VAL A 46 -0.44 -14.43 6.78
C VAL A 46 -1.42 -13.82 5.77
N GLU A 47 -2.45 -14.56 5.37
CA GLU A 47 -3.53 -14.07 4.49
C GLU A 47 -4.27 -12.87 5.11
N ALA A 48 -4.56 -12.92 6.42
CA ALA A 48 -5.20 -11.81 7.12
C ALA A 48 -4.32 -10.55 7.13
N GLU A 49 -3.01 -10.70 7.32
CA GLU A 49 -2.06 -9.58 7.24
C GLU A 49 -1.97 -9.01 5.82
N ILE A 50 -1.97 -9.87 4.79
CA ILE A 50 -2.04 -9.45 3.38
C ILE A 50 -3.31 -8.63 3.13
N ALA A 51 -4.47 -9.07 3.62
CA ALA A 51 -5.73 -8.36 3.46
C ALA A 51 -5.71 -6.96 4.13
N LYS A 52 -5.15 -6.86 5.34
CA LYS A 52 -4.95 -5.57 6.02
C LYS A 52 -4.03 -4.64 5.23
N MET A 53 -2.91 -5.16 4.72
CA MET A 53 -1.99 -4.38 3.92
C MET A 53 -2.62 -3.90 2.61
N ASN A 54 -3.39 -4.75 1.92
CA ASN A 54 -4.13 -4.36 0.72
C ASN A 54 -5.11 -3.22 0.98
N THR A 55 -5.83 -3.29 2.11
CA THR A 55 -6.75 -2.21 2.52
C THR A 55 -5.99 -0.90 2.73
N LYS A 56 -4.82 -0.96 3.37
CA LYS A 56 -3.97 0.21 3.59
C LYS A 56 -3.39 0.77 2.30
N VAL A 57 -2.99 -0.09 1.36
CA VAL A 57 -2.55 0.34 0.01
C VAL A 57 -3.67 1.07 -0.72
N ALA A 58 -4.90 0.57 -0.66
CA ALA A 58 -6.05 1.23 -1.28
C ALA A 58 -6.32 2.60 -0.66
N SER A 59 -6.28 2.72 0.67
CA SER A 59 -6.43 4.01 1.37
C SER A 59 -5.34 5.01 0.97
N LEU A 60 -4.06 4.58 0.95
CA LEU A 60 -2.95 5.42 0.53
C LEU A 60 -3.08 5.86 -0.93
N GLN A 61 -3.58 4.99 -1.81
CA GLN A 61 -3.84 5.35 -3.20
C GLN A 61 -4.90 6.45 -3.30
N GLN A 62 -6.00 6.33 -2.56
CA GLN A 62 -7.06 7.35 -2.52
C GLN A 62 -6.56 8.70 -1.99
N GLU A 63 -5.74 8.69 -0.94
CA GLU A 63 -5.13 9.92 -0.40
C GLU A 63 -4.18 10.59 -1.42
N VAL A 64 -3.35 9.80 -2.12
CA VAL A 64 -2.48 10.31 -3.20
C VAL A 64 -3.31 10.95 -4.31
N ASP A 65 -4.38 10.29 -4.75
CA ASP A 65 -5.27 10.81 -5.79
C ASP A 65 -5.97 12.09 -5.34
N GLY A 66 -6.37 12.16 -4.06
CA GLY A 66 -6.91 13.37 -3.44
C GLY A 66 -5.93 14.55 -3.47
N LEU A 67 -4.66 14.31 -3.15
CA LEU A 67 -3.62 15.34 -3.23
C LEU A 67 -3.37 15.81 -4.67
N TYR A 68 -3.43 14.93 -5.66
CA TYR A 68 -3.34 15.31 -7.07
C TYR A 68 -4.51 16.20 -7.52
N ASN A 69 -5.72 15.91 -7.04
CA ASN A 69 -6.90 16.73 -7.31
C ASN A 69 -6.74 18.12 -6.69
N GLN A 70 -6.28 18.20 -5.44
CA GLN A 70 -6.01 19.48 -4.77
C GLN A 70 -4.93 20.29 -5.52
N ARG A 71 -3.82 19.64 -5.90
CA ARG A 71 -2.75 20.25 -6.69
C ARG A 71 -3.28 20.83 -8.01
N SER A 72 -4.07 20.04 -8.73
CA SER A 72 -4.65 20.43 -10.01
C SER A 72 -5.60 21.62 -9.86
N ALA A 73 -6.45 21.61 -8.82
CA ALA A 73 -7.37 22.71 -8.52
C ALA A 73 -6.63 24.02 -8.25
N ILE A 74 -5.51 23.98 -7.51
CA ILE A 74 -4.68 25.17 -7.25
C ILE A 74 -3.99 25.68 -8.52
N THR A 75 -3.61 24.77 -9.43
CA THR A 75 -2.91 25.14 -10.67
C THR A 75 -3.87 25.76 -11.71
N LEU A 76 -5.16 25.43 -11.65
CA LEU A 76 -6.19 25.88 -12.59
C LEU A 76 -7.00 27.09 -12.08
N GLY A 77 -6.85 27.47 -10.81
CA GLY A 77 -7.54 28.59 -10.15
C GLY A 77 -6.76 29.89 -10.14
#